data_AF-A0A9D7HP40-F1
#
_entry.id   AF-A0A9D7HP40-F1
#
_cell.length_a   1.000
_cell.length_b   1.000
_cell.length_c   1.000
_cell.angle_alpha   90.00
_cell.angle_beta   90.00
_cell.angle_gamma   90.00
#
_symmetry.space_group_name_H-M   'P 1'
#
loop_
_entity.id
_entity.type
_entity.pdbx_description
1 polymer ?
#
loop_
_entity_poly.entity_id
_entity_poly.type
_entity_poly.pdbx_seq_one_letter_code
_entity_poly.pdbx_strand_id
1 'polypeptide(L)'
;MNEKLIVLLGAHADRYPHKLEASFPHVIDRMVALWGSAELRPFLDALMLADRPGRQGFPPEVATEIFRLVNVLDELDKKPESNKTAWDLALDNEFTRPKDR
;
A
#
# COMPACT_ATOMS: atom_id res chain seq x y z
N MET A 1 -18.07 -0.65 -9.48
CA MET A 1 -17.13 0.48 -9.59
C MET A 1 -17.47 1.48 -8.50
N ASN A 2 -16.59 1.58 -7.51
CA ASN A 2 -16.70 2.51 -6.41
C ASN A 2 -16.33 3.92 -6.91
N GLU A 3 -17.34 4.77 -7.06
CA GLU A 3 -17.20 6.13 -7.61
C GLU A 3 -16.24 6.99 -6.77
N LYS A 4 -16.18 6.78 -5.45
CA LYS A 4 -15.27 7.51 -4.57
C LYS A 4 -13.82 7.16 -4.90
N LEU A 5 -13.51 5.87 -5.08
CA LEU A 5 -12.15 5.45 -5.42
C LEU A 5 -11.72 6.00 -6.79
N ILE A 6 -12.62 6.07 -7.77
CA ILE A 6 -12.34 6.67 -9.08
C ILE A 6 -11.96 8.15 -8.94
N VAL A 7 -12.74 8.91 -8.16
CA VAL A 7 -12.46 10.33 -7.90
C VAL A 7 -11.12 10.51 -7.20
N LEU A 8 -10.79 9.63 -6.24
CA LEU A 8 -9.53 9.65 -5.50
C LEU A 8 -8.31 9.28 -6.36
N LEU A 9 -8.47 8.37 -7.32
CA LEU A 9 -7.43 8.02 -8.29
C LEU A 9 -7.18 9.13 -9.31
N GLY A 10 -8.19 9.96 -9.60
CA GLY A 10 -8.08 11.12 -10.48
C GLY A 10 -7.54 10.75 -11.87
N ALA A 11 -6.33 11.23 -12.20
CA ALA A 11 -5.66 10.97 -13.48
C ALA A 11 -5.30 9.48 -13.70
N HIS A 12 -5.34 8.66 -12.64
CA HIS A 12 -5.06 7.22 -12.68
C HIS A 12 -6.34 6.36 -12.61
N ALA A 13 -7.51 6.94 -12.90
CA ALA A 13 -8.78 6.21 -12.93
C ALA A 13 -8.79 5.05 -13.93
N ASP A 14 -7.93 5.07 -14.95
CA ASP A 14 -7.69 3.97 -15.89
C ASP A 14 -7.09 2.73 -15.22
N ARG A 15 -6.44 2.89 -14.06
CA ARG A 15 -5.81 1.82 -13.27
C ARG A 15 -6.74 1.26 -12.20
N TYR A 16 -8.04 1.51 -12.31
CA TYR A 16 -9.03 1.04 -11.35
C TYR A 16 -9.00 -0.50 -11.20
N PRO A 17 -8.98 -1.04 -9.96
CA PRO A 17 -8.79 -2.46 -9.70
C PRO A 17 -10.12 -3.23 -9.76
N HIS A 18 -10.55 -3.56 -10.98
CA HIS A 18 -11.84 -4.20 -11.23
C HIS A 18 -11.94 -5.61 -10.61
N LYS A 19 -10.85 -6.39 -10.65
CA LYS A 19 -10.86 -7.77 -10.14
C LYS A 19 -10.79 -7.79 -8.61
N LEU A 20 -10.06 -6.86 -8.02
CA LEU A 20 -10.03 -6.65 -6.58
C LEU A 20 -11.40 -6.23 -6.06
N GLU A 21 -12.10 -5.30 -6.72
CA GLU A 21 -13.47 -4.93 -6.33
C GLU A 21 -14.43 -6.11 -6.44
N ALA A 22 -14.36 -6.88 -7.53
CA ALA A 22 -15.24 -8.02 -7.75
C ALA A 22 -15.04 -9.13 -6.70
N SER A 23 -13.80 -9.39 -6.30
CA SER A 23 -13.46 -10.48 -5.38
C SER A 23 -13.47 -10.05 -3.90
N PHE A 24 -13.10 -8.79 -3.63
CA PHE A 24 -12.88 -8.24 -2.30
C PHE A 24 -13.42 -6.80 -2.17
N PRO A 25 -14.74 -6.58 -2.29
CA PRO A 25 -15.33 -5.24 -2.23
C PRO A 25 -15.05 -4.53 -0.89
N HIS A 26 -14.93 -5.29 0.21
CA HIS A 26 -14.58 -4.77 1.53
C HIS A 26 -13.17 -4.16 1.59
N VAL A 27 -12.23 -4.63 0.77
CA VAL A 27 -10.89 -4.04 0.67
C VAL A 27 -10.99 -2.66 0.03
N ILE A 28 -11.81 -2.50 -1.02
CA ILE A 28 -12.05 -1.21 -1.67
C ILE A 28 -12.67 -0.21 -0.70
N ASP A 29 -13.70 -0.62 0.04
CA ASP A 29 -14.34 0.25 1.03
C ASP A 29 -13.37 0.67 2.13
N ARG A 30 -12.52 -0.27 2.59
CA ARG A 30 -11.47 0.03 3.57
C ARG A 30 -10.41 0.97 3.00
N MET A 31 -9.99 0.78 1.75
CA MET A 31 -9.05 1.69 1.08
C MET A 31 -9.61 3.10 1.00
N VAL A 32 -10.87 3.26 0.58
CA VAL A 32 -11.53 4.57 0.51
C VAL A 32 -11.62 5.20 1.91
N ALA A 33 -11.93 4.42 2.94
CA ALA A 33 -12.00 4.92 4.31
C ALA A 33 -10.63 5.33 4.89
N LEU A 34 -9.56 4.64 4.49
CA LEU A 34 -8.18 4.94 4.90
C LEU A 34 -7.49 5.93 3.95
N TRP A 35 -8.14 6.36 2.88
CA TRP A 35 -7.51 7.21 1.87
C TRP A 35 -7.13 8.57 2.46
N GLY A 36 -5.86 8.96 2.31
CA GLY A 36 -5.31 10.17 2.94
C GLY A 36 -4.90 10.00 4.41
N SER A 37 -5.04 8.79 4.98
CA SER A 37 -4.48 8.43 6.28
C SER A 37 -3.12 7.76 6.13
N ALA A 38 -2.25 7.93 7.12
CA ALA A 38 -0.98 7.18 7.25
C ALA A 38 -1.20 5.66 7.39
N GLU A 39 -2.42 5.22 7.72
CA GLU A 39 -2.78 3.80 7.83
C GLU A 39 -3.01 3.11 6.48
N LEU A 40 -3.16 3.86 5.38
CA LEU A 40 -3.39 3.29 4.05
C LEU A 40 -2.22 2.42 3.58
N ARG A 41 -0.99 2.89 3.80
CA ARG A 41 0.23 2.18 3.38
C ARG A 41 0.42 0.86 4.15
N PRO A 42 0.39 0.84 5.50
CA PRO A 42 0.41 -0.41 6.26
C PRO A 42 -0.71 -1.38 5.89
N PHE A 43 -1.90 -0.87 5.56
CA PHE A 43 -3.03 -1.71 5.13
C PHE A 43 -2.74 -2.43 3.80
N LEU A 44 -2.16 -1.73 2.82
CA LEU A 44 -1.81 -2.32 1.52
C LEU A 44 -0.63 -3.29 1.63
N ASP A 45 0.38 -2.95 2.43
CA ASP A 45 1.52 -3.83 2.70
C ASP A 45 1.02 -5.12 3.39
N ALA A 46 0.10 -5.02 4.34
CA ALA A 46 -0.53 -6.18 4.98
C ALA A 46 -1.36 -7.03 4.00
N LEU A 47 -1.92 -6.41 2.96
CA LEU A 47 -2.60 -7.13 1.88
C LEU A 47 -1.61 -7.95 1.05
N MET A 48 -0.41 -7.41 0.78
CA MET A 48 0.65 -8.14 0.09
C MET A 48 1.29 -9.22 0.97
N LEU A 49 1.42 -8.96 2.27
CA LEU A 49 2.04 -9.83 3.25
C LEU A 49 1.11 -10.95 3.76
N ALA A 50 0.07 -11.32 3.01
CA ALA A 50 -0.91 -12.32 3.42
C ALA A 50 -0.33 -13.75 3.47
N ASP A 51 0.67 -13.95 4.32
CA ASP A 51 1.35 -15.19 4.67
C ASP A 51 0.72 -15.74 5.96
N ARG A 52 -0.57 -16.08 5.88
CA ARG A 52 -1.24 -16.85 6.94
C ARG A 52 -1.39 -18.29 6.46
N PRO A 53 -0.87 -19.29 7.20
CA PRO A 53 -0.97 -20.69 6.79
C PRO A 53 -2.45 -21.09 6.70
N GLY A 54 -2.89 -21.47 5.50
CA GLY A 54 -4.26 -21.93 5.24
C GLY A 54 -5.12 -21.02 4.36
N ARG A 55 -4.62 -19.88 3.86
CA ARG A 55 -5.28 -19.13 2.78
C ARG A 55 -4.53 -19.31 1.47
N GLN A 56 -5.26 -19.65 0.40
CA GLN A 56 -4.79 -19.36 -0.97
C GLN A 56 -4.64 -17.84 -1.03
N GLY A 57 -3.42 -17.34 -1.28
CA GLY A 57 -3.15 -15.91 -1.45
C GLY A 57 -4.01 -15.29 -2.56
N PHE A 58 -3.73 -14.03 -2.90
CA PHE A 58 -4.45 -13.39 -4.00
C PHE A 58 -4.15 -14.10 -5.34
N PRO A 59 -5.17 -14.30 -6.20
CA PRO A 59 -4.93 -14.68 -7.57
C PRO A 59 -3.93 -13.74 -8.24
N PRO A 60 -3.06 -14.20 -9.15
CA PRO A 60 -2.01 -13.39 -9.76
C PRO A 60 -2.53 -12.08 -10.37
N GLU A 61 -3.72 -12.14 -10.97
CA GLU A 61 -4.40 -10.98 -11.53
C GLU A 61 -4.86 -9.96 -10.48
N VAL A 62 -5.29 -10.42 -9.30
CA VAL A 62 -5.68 -9.54 -8.19
C VAL A 62 -4.43 -8.95 -7.53
N ALA A 63 -3.39 -9.77 -7.34
CA ALA A 63 -2.09 -9.31 -6.84
C ALA A 63 -1.50 -8.20 -7.73
N THR A 64 -1.57 -8.36 -9.06
CA THR A 64 -1.11 -7.36 -10.02
C THR A 64 -1.85 -6.02 -9.88
N GLU A 65 -3.17 -6.06 -9.65
CA GLU A 65 -3.96 -4.84 -9.40
C GLU A 65 -3.56 -4.17 -8.08
N ILE A 66 -3.34 -4.95 -7.01
CA ILE A 66 -2.85 -4.42 -5.73
C ILE A 66 -1.48 -3.76 -5.90
N PHE A 67 -0.55 -4.38 -6.63
CA PHE A 67 0.76 -3.78 -6.96
C PHE A 67 0.63 -2.46 -7.72
N ARG A 68 -0.27 -2.40 -8.71
CA ARG A 68 -0.53 -1.15 -9.44
C ARG A 68 -1.06 -0.05 -8.53
N LEU A 69 -1.95 -0.38 -7.59
CA LEU A 69 -2.47 0.58 -6.61
C LEU A 69 -1.37 1.14 -5.71
N VAL A 70 -0.47 0.28 -5.22
CA VAL A 70 0.68 0.72 -4.42
C VAL A 70 1.56 1.68 -5.23
N ASN A 71 1.85 1.35 -6.49
CA ASN A 71 2.62 2.24 -7.36
C ASN A 71 1.93 3.59 -7.60
N VAL A 72 0.61 3.61 -7.81
CA VAL A 72 -0.16 4.85 -7.95
C VAL A 72 -0.09 5.68 -6.66
N LEU A 73 -0.18 5.05 -5.50
CA LEU A 73 -0.05 5.76 -4.23
C LEU A 73 1.35 6.31 -4.04
N ASP A 74 2.40 5.57 -4.38
CA ASP A 74 3.78 6.08 -4.38
C ASP A 74 3.97 7.25 -5.36
N GLU A 75 3.32 7.22 -6.53
CA GLU A 75 3.31 8.34 -7.49
C GLU A 75 2.59 9.57 -6.92
N LEU A 76 1.48 9.38 -6.20
CA LEU A 76 0.73 10.45 -5.55
C LEU A 76 1.47 11.03 -4.33
N ASP A 77 2.17 10.19 -3.56
CA ASP A 77 2.91 10.55 -2.36
C ASP A 77 4.26 11.22 -2.67
N LYS A 78 4.80 11.03 -3.89
CA LYS A 78 5.99 11.75 -4.41
C LYS A 78 5.79 13.26 -4.62
N LYS A 79 4.68 13.85 -4.16
CA LYS A 79 4.62 15.29 -3.92
C LYS A 79 5.64 15.64 -2.82
N PRO A 80 6.49 16.66 -3.02
CA PRO A 80 7.61 16.92 -2.13
C PRO A 80 7.09 17.61 -0.86
N GLU A 81 6.65 16.86 0.12
CA GLU A 81 6.76 17.28 1.53
C GLU A 81 6.55 16.11 2.49
N SER A 82 7.68 15.56 2.94
CA SER A 82 7.94 15.11 4.31
C SER A 82 6.87 14.24 4.99
N ASN A 83 7.12 12.93 5.06
CA ASN A 83 7.57 12.39 6.34
C ASN A 83 8.21 10.99 6.22
N LYS A 84 9.46 10.95 6.68
CA LYS A 84 10.28 9.79 7.03
C LYS A 84 9.48 8.54 7.36
N THR A 85 9.61 7.53 6.50
CA THR A 85 9.13 6.18 6.78
C THR A 85 9.92 5.61 7.95
N ALA A 86 9.26 5.00 8.93
CA ALA A 86 9.85 4.42 10.14
C ALA A 86 10.91 3.31 9.92
N TRP A 87 11.23 3.00 8.65
CA TRP A 87 12.36 2.17 8.24
C TRP A 87 13.68 2.95 8.10
N ASP A 88 13.64 4.27 7.85
CA ASP A 88 14.85 5.13 7.82
C ASP A 88 15.52 5.23 9.20
N LEU A 89 14.74 5.14 10.29
CA LEU A 89 15.27 5.12 11.65
C LEU A 89 15.88 3.76 12.05
N ALA A 90 15.57 2.68 11.33
CA ALA A 90 16.08 1.35 11.64
C ALA A 90 17.45 1.06 10.98
N LEU A 91 17.87 1.88 10.01
CA LEU A 91 19.19 1.82 9.39
C LEU A 91 20.20 2.79 10.02
N ASP A 92 19.73 3.76 10.81
CA ASP A 92 20.56 4.70 11.58
C ASP A 92 21.10 4.11 12.89
N ASN A 93 20.88 2.81 13.12
CA ASN A 93 21.66 2.04 14.09
C ASN A 93 22.93 1.51 13.40
N GLU A 94 23.71 2.44 12.85
CA GLU A 94 25.14 2.28 12.64
C GLU A 94 25.70 1.97 14.04
N PHE A 95 26.00 0.71 14.34
CA PHE A 95 27.34 0.15 14.12
C PHE A 95 28.47 1.14 14.47
N THR A 96 28.31 1.91 15.55
CA THR A 96 29.33 2.81 16.10
C THR A 96 29.50 2.51 17.60
N ARG A 97 30.28 1.45 17.92
CA ARG A 97 31.62 1.48 18.56
C ARG A 97 31.64 1.82 20.08
N PRO A 98 32.66 1.40 20.88
CA PRO A 98 33.98 0.95 20.46
C PRO A 98 34.49 -0.38 21.07
N LYS A 99 35.55 -0.89 20.42
CA LYS A 99 36.55 -1.78 20.98
C LYS A 99 37.60 -0.90 21.68
N ASP A 100 37.72 -1.02 23.00
CA ASP A 100 38.85 -0.63 23.88
C ASP A 100 38.41 -1.06 25.29
N ARG A 101 39.10 -1.87 26.10
CA ARG A 101 40.49 -2.27 26.26
C ARG A 101 40.54 -3.60 27.02
#